data_AF-A0A2E9LU48-F1
#
_entry.id   AF-A0A2E9LU48-F1
#
_cell.length_a   1.000
_cell.length_b   1.000
_cell.length_c   1.000
_cell.angle_alpha   90.00
_cell.angle_beta   90.00
_cell.angle_gamma   90.00
#
_symmetry.space_group_name_H-M   'P 1'
#
loop_
_entity.id
_entity.type
_entity.pdbx_description
1 polymer ?
#
loop_
_entity_poly.entity_id
_entity_poly.type
_entity_poly.pdbx_seq_one_letter_code
_entity_poly.pdbx_strand_id
1 'polypeptide(L)'
;MKRPISKEELMRYLDGEMQSDEYDEFNEQLESSTELQRELAIFRALGADVQDLKFHPVNYQRSVWDQVNAKVTKRIGWISLIVGWIILAAYGAYAFFTDFEVDSWEKWGAGLLWAGILALLASVIWERYKESGNDPYKDVQR
;
A
#
# COMPACT_ATOMS: atom_id res chain seq x y z
N MET A 1 -36.89 -25.56 -39.61
CA MET A 1 -35.56 -24.91 -39.64
C MET A 1 -35.37 -24.25 -38.29
N LYS A 2 -34.44 -24.75 -37.47
CA LYS A 2 -34.12 -24.16 -36.16
C LYS A 2 -33.41 -22.81 -36.38
N ARG A 3 -33.64 -21.86 -35.47
CA ARG A 3 -33.15 -20.48 -35.57
C ARG A 3 -31.62 -20.49 -35.43
N PRO A 4 -30.86 -19.73 -36.23
CA PRO A 4 -29.40 -19.66 -36.07
C PRO A 4 -29.07 -19.07 -34.70
N ILE A 5 -28.21 -19.77 -33.94
CA ILE A 5 -27.72 -19.31 -32.64
C ILE A 5 -26.96 -17.99 -32.81
N SER A 6 -27.29 -17.02 -31.96
CA SER A 6 -26.63 -15.72 -31.94
C SER A 6 -25.36 -15.73 -31.07
N LYS A 7 -24.47 -14.76 -31.30
CA LYS A 7 -23.28 -14.58 -30.47
C LYS A 7 -23.60 -14.27 -29.00
N GLU A 8 -24.75 -13.65 -28.74
CA GLU A 8 -25.23 -13.35 -27.38
C GLU A 8 -25.56 -14.64 -26.62
N GLU A 9 -26.20 -15.61 -27.28
CA GLU A 9 -26.50 -16.93 -26.71
C GLU A 9 -25.22 -17.74 -26.44
N LEU A 10 -24.22 -17.67 -27.32
CA LEU A 10 -22.91 -18.30 -27.10
C LEU A 10 -22.19 -17.73 -25.87
N MET A 11 -22.23 -16.41 -25.67
CA MET A 11 -21.66 -15.77 -24.49
C MET A 11 -22.43 -16.13 -23.22
N ARG A 12 -23.77 -16.13 -23.28
CA ARG A 12 -24.64 -16.54 -22.16
C ARG A 12 -24.39 -17.99 -21.74
N TYR A 13 -24.10 -18.86 -22.71
CA TYR A 13 -23.68 -20.25 -22.46
C TYR A 13 -22.31 -20.34 -21.76
N LEU A 14 -21.32 -19.54 -22.20
CA LEU A 14 -19.98 -19.49 -21.60
C LEU A 14 -19.99 -18.94 -20.18
N ASP A 15 -20.85 -17.95 -19.90
CA ASP A 15 -21.01 -17.32 -18.59
C ASP A 15 -21.91 -18.15 -17.64
N GLY A 16 -22.54 -19.22 -18.14
CA GLY A 16 -23.40 -20.11 -17.35
C GLY A 16 -24.78 -19.51 -17.02
N GLU A 17 -25.21 -18.50 -17.77
CA GLU A 17 -26.44 -17.74 -17.56
C GLU A 17 -27.66 -18.31 -18.34
N MET A 18 -27.47 -19.42 -19.07
CA MET A 18 -28.57 -20.10 -19.77
C MET A 18 -29.46 -20.90 -18.81
N GLN A 19 -30.77 -20.89 -19.08
CA GLN A 19 -31.73 -21.75 -18.38
C GLN A 19 -31.60 -23.21 -18.87
N SER A 20 -32.07 -24.17 -18.06
CA SER A 20 -31.84 -25.61 -18.31
C SER A 20 -32.49 -26.12 -19.60
N ASP A 21 -33.63 -25.55 -20.00
CA ASP A 21 -34.33 -25.86 -21.24
C ASP A 21 -33.62 -25.31 -22.48
N GLU A 22 -33.07 -24.09 -22.39
CA GLU A 22 -32.27 -23.47 -23.44
C GLU A 22 -30.90 -24.16 -23.62
N TYR A 23 -30.35 -24.72 -22.54
CA TYR A 23 -29.06 -25.41 -22.54
C TYR A 23 -29.08 -26.70 -23.39
N ASP A 24 -30.16 -27.47 -23.29
CA ASP A 24 -30.32 -28.72 -24.03
C ASP A 24 -30.50 -28.46 -25.54
N GLU A 25 -31.29 -27.43 -25.91
CA GLU A 25 -31.45 -27.03 -27.31
C GLU A 25 -30.15 -26.52 -27.91
N PHE A 26 -29.36 -25.77 -27.13
CA PHE A 26 -28.05 -25.29 -27.54
C PHE A 26 -27.06 -26.44 -27.77
N ASN A 27 -27.01 -27.43 -26.86
CA ASN A 27 -26.14 -28.60 -27.01
C ASN A 27 -26.49 -29.44 -28.24
N GLU A 28 -27.79 -29.64 -28.54
CA GLU A 28 -28.21 -30.37 -29.74
C GLU A 28 -27.72 -29.66 -31.03
N GLN A 29 -27.75 -28.33 -31.04
CA GLN A 29 -27.24 -27.55 -32.18
C GLN A 29 -25.70 -27.54 -32.22
N LEU A 30 -25.04 -27.51 -31.07
CA LEU A 30 -23.59 -27.61 -30.94
C LEU A 30 -23.07 -28.93 -31.50
N GLU A 31 -23.76 -30.05 -31.24
CA GLU A 31 -23.40 -31.36 -31.80
C GLU A 31 -23.58 -31.41 -33.33
N SER A 32 -24.56 -30.67 -33.86
CA SER A 32 -24.86 -30.64 -35.29
C SER A 32 -23.96 -29.72 -36.12
N SER A 33 -23.24 -28.78 -35.48
CA SER A 33 -22.50 -27.71 -36.19
C SER A 33 -21.02 -27.62 -35.79
N THR A 34 -20.15 -27.99 -36.74
CA THR A 34 -18.69 -27.84 -36.59
C THR A 34 -18.25 -26.37 -36.47
N GLU A 35 -19.01 -25.42 -37.02
CA GLU A 35 -18.69 -23.99 -36.97
C GLU A 35 -18.87 -23.42 -35.56
N LEU A 36 -19.99 -23.74 -34.90
CA LEU A 36 -20.27 -23.34 -33.53
C LEU A 36 -19.27 -23.94 -32.53
N GLN A 37 -18.89 -25.20 -32.73
CA GLN A 37 -17.83 -25.85 -31.92
C GLN A 37 -16.50 -25.11 -32.03
N ARG A 38 -16.14 -24.67 -33.25
CA ARG A 38 -14.91 -23.90 -33.49
C ARG A 38 -14.97 -22.53 -32.79
N GLU A 39 -16.08 -21.81 -32.90
CA GLU A 39 -16.23 -20.50 -32.29
C GLU A 39 -16.18 -20.60 -30.75
N LEU A 40 -16.85 -21.60 -30.17
CA LEU A 40 -16.81 -21.90 -28.73
C LEU A 40 -15.37 -22.20 -28.25
N ALA A 41 -14.60 -22.97 -29.03
CA ALA A 41 -13.22 -23.30 -28.69
C ALA A 41 -12.31 -22.05 -28.65
N ILE A 42 -12.51 -21.12 -29.60
CA ILE A 42 -11.74 -19.85 -29.65
C ILE A 42 -12.03 -19.00 -28.41
N PHE A 43 -13.31 -18.84 -28.04
CA PHE A 43 -13.68 -18.04 -26.88
C PHE A 43 -13.21 -18.65 -25.55
N ARG A 44 -13.25 -19.99 -25.41
CA ARG A 44 -12.71 -20.67 -24.23
C ARG A 44 -11.20 -20.48 -24.09
N ALA A 45 -10.45 -20.54 -25.18
CA ALA A 45 -9.00 -20.31 -25.16
C ALA A 45 -8.68 -18.88 -24.70
N LEU A 46 -9.39 -17.87 -25.23
CA LEU A 46 -9.21 -16.47 -24.85
C LEU A 46 -9.58 -16.21 -23.37
N GLY A 47 -10.64 -16.84 -22.87
CA GLY A 47 -11.02 -16.77 -21.46
C GLY A 47 -9.96 -17.38 -20.53
N ALA A 48 -9.36 -18.50 -20.93
CA ALA A 48 -8.29 -19.16 -20.18
C ALA A 48 -7.04 -18.29 -20.06
N ASP A 49 -6.62 -17.63 -21.15
CA ASP A 49 -5.47 -16.72 -21.14
C ASP A 49 -5.72 -15.51 -20.20
N VAL A 50 -6.93 -14.96 -20.20
CA VAL A 50 -7.31 -13.86 -19.29
C VAL A 50 -7.38 -14.32 -17.83
N GLN A 51 -7.83 -15.55 -17.57
CA GLN A 51 -7.79 -16.12 -16.23
C GLN A 51 -6.35 -16.32 -15.75
N ASP A 52 -5.45 -16.82 -16.58
CA ASP A 52 -4.03 -17.00 -16.24
C ASP A 52 -3.34 -15.67 -15.89
N LEU A 53 -3.73 -14.58 -16.57
CA LEU A 53 -3.32 -13.22 -16.22
C LEU A 53 -3.88 -12.73 -14.87
N LYS A 54 -5.10 -13.14 -14.50
CA LYS A 54 -5.71 -12.78 -13.20
C LYS A 54 -5.11 -13.54 -12.02
N PHE A 55 -4.42 -14.66 -12.27
CA PHE A 55 -3.88 -15.55 -11.23
C PHE A 55 -2.37 -15.44 -10.98
N HIS A 56 -1.73 -14.34 -11.38
CA HIS A 56 -0.50 -13.93 -10.71
C HIS A 56 -0.86 -12.99 -9.56
N PRO A 57 -1.18 -13.50 -8.34
CA PRO A 57 -1.02 -12.65 -7.18
C PRO A 57 0.45 -12.25 -7.21
N VAL A 58 0.71 -10.96 -7.40
CA VAL A 58 1.99 -10.39 -7.00
C VAL A 58 2.10 -10.80 -5.54
N ASN A 59 2.88 -11.84 -5.27
CA ASN A 59 3.17 -12.33 -3.93
C ASN A 59 3.96 -11.22 -3.25
N TYR A 60 3.25 -10.19 -2.80
CA TYR A 60 3.73 -9.28 -1.79
C TYR A 60 3.66 -10.08 -0.48
N GLN A 61 4.54 -11.06 -0.37
CA GLN A 61 4.83 -11.73 0.89
C GLN A 61 5.36 -10.61 1.79
N ARG A 62 4.46 -9.95 2.53
CA ARG A 62 4.82 -9.00 3.58
C ARG A 62 5.80 -9.75 4.45
N SER A 63 7.08 -9.40 4.32
CA SER A 63 8.11 -10.05 5.10
C SER A 63 7.78 -9.77 6.56
N VAL A 64 7.80 -10.81 7.40
CA VAL A 64 7.62 -10.63 8.85
C VAL A 64 8.65 -9.62 9.36
N TRP A 65 9.80 -9.54 8.69
CA TRP A 65 10.83 -8.53 8.89
C TRP A 65 10.36 -7.10 8.59
N ASP A 66 9.51 -6.83 7.60
CA ASP A 66 9.04 -5.47 7.30
C ASP A 66 8.16 -4.91 8.43
N GLN A 67 7.31 -5.76 9.02
CA GLN A 67 6.44 -5.36 10.12
C GLN A 67 7.19 -5.16 11.46
N VAL A 68 8.19 -6.00 11.73
CA VAL A 68 9.03 -5.88 12.93
C VAL A 68 10.00 -4.71 12.81
N ASN A 69 10.63 -4.55 11.65
CA ASN A 69 11.60 -3.49 11.40
C ASN A 69 10.93 -2.10 11.43
N ALA A 70 9.74 -1.93 10.85
CA ALA A 70 9.06 -0.64 10.86
C ALA A 70 8.59 -0.20 12.27
N LYS A 71 8.16 -1.13 13.13
CA LYS A 71 7.66 -0.79 14.49
C LYS A 71 8.78 -0.64 15.53
N VAL A 72 9.79 -1.52 15.51
CA VAL A 72 10.85 -1.53 16.51
C VAL A 72 11.88 -0.44 16.23
N THR A 73 12.34 -0.32 14.98
CA THR A 73 13.33 0.70 14.58
C THR A 73 12.79 2.10 14.78
N LYS A 74 11.49 2.32 14.54
CA LYS A 74 10.85 3.62 14.77
C LYS A 74 10.85 4.02 16.24
N ARG A 75 10.51 3.10 17.18
CA ARG A 75 10.50 3.40 18.62
C ARG A 75 11.91 3.65 19.16
N ILE A 76 12.87 2.81 18.78
CA ILE A 76 14.26 2.95 19.23
C ILE A 76 14.87 4.25 18.67
N GLY A 77 14.60 4.58 17.41
CA GLY A 77 15.05 5.84 16.80
C GLY A 77 14.56 7.08 17.57
N TRP A 78 13.30 7.10 17.98
CA TRP A 78 12.76 8.20 18.79
C TRP A 78 13.39 8.30 20.17
N ILE A 79 13.60 7.16 20.85
CA ILE A 79 14.26 7.15 22.16
C ILE A 79 15.69 7.68 22.04
N SER A 80 16.47 7.16 21.08
CA SER A 80 17.84 7.62 20.84
C SER A 80 17.91 9.11 20.50
N LEU A 81 16.94 9.62 19.72
CA LEU A 81 16.86 11.03 19.38
C LEU A 81 16.57 11.91 20.60
N ILE A 82 15.61 11.52 21.45
CA ILE A 82 15.29 12.25 22.69
C ILE A 82 16.49 12.25 23.64
N VAL A 83 17.13 11.09 23.82
CA VAL A 83 18.30 10.96 24.72
C VAL A 83 19.47 11.80 24.21
N GLY A 84 19.81 11.68 22.92
CA GLY A 84 20.88 12.49 22.30
C GLY A 84 20.59 13.99 22.41
N TRP A 85 19.33 14.39 22.23
CA TRP A 85 18.92 15.77 22.38
C TRP A 85 19.07 16.30 23.81
N ILE A 86 18.67 15.52 24.82
CA ILE A 86 18.85 15.90 26.24
C ILE A 86 20.34 16.09 26.56
N ILE A 87 21.21 15.17 26.09
CA ILE A 87 22.65 15.26 26.31
C ILE A 87 23.22 16.53 25.67
N LEU A 88 22.87 16.80 24.41
CA LEU A 88 23.37 18.00 23.73
C LEU A 88 22.82 19.30 24.34
N ALA A 89 21.55 19.32 24.75
CA ALA A 89 20.96 20.48 25.43
C ALA A 89 21.64 20.73 26.79
N ALA A 90 21.89 19.67 27.57
CA ALA A 90 22.59 19.77 28.84
C ALA A 90 24.04 20.25 28.65
N TYR A 91 24.75 19.73 27.64
CA TYR A 91 26.09 20.17 27.30
C TYR A 91 26.12 21.62 26.81
N GLY A 92 25.19 22.00 25.93
CA GLY A 92 25.07 23.38 25.44
C GLY A 92 24.76 24.36 26.58
N ALA A 93 23.88 24.00 27.50
CA ALA A 93 23.60 24.79 28.70
C ALA A 93 24.84 24.87 29.61
N TYR A 94 25.51 23.75 29.87
CA TYR A 94 26.75 23.74 30.63
C TYR A 94 27.79 24.68 30.04
N ALA A 95 28.11 24.53 28.74
CA ALA A 95 29.06 25.37 28.03
C ALA A 95 28.68 26.86 28.09
N PHE A 96 27.38 27.18 27.95
CA PHE A 96 26.89 28.56 28.03
C PHE A 96 27.12 29.18 29.42
N PHE A 97 26.98 28.40 30.50
CA PHE A 97 27.17 28.87 31.87
C PHE A 97 28.62 28.83 32.35
N THR A 98 29.47 27.94 31.82
CA THR A 98 30.87 27.83 32.28
C THR A 98 31.84 28.69 31.49
N ASP A 99 31.61 28.96 30.20
CA ASP A 99 32.51 29.81 29.42
C ASP A 99 32.15 31.29 29.59
N PHE A 100 32.80 31.96 30.54
CA PHE A 100 32.69 33.40 30.75
C PHE A 100 33.61 34.24 29.83
N GLU A 101 34.55 33.61 29.11
CA GLU A 101 35.51 34.30 28.22
C GLU A 101 34.99 34.58 26.79
N VAL A 102 33.87 33.96 26.41
CA VAL A 102 33.31 34.07 25.05
C VAL A 102 32.50 35.36 24.91
N ASP A 103 32.74 36.11 23.82
CA ASP A 103 32.09 37.39 23.57
C ASP A 103 30.56 37.24 23.47
N SER A 104 29.83 38.25 23.96
CA SER A 104 28.38 38.14 24.17
C SER A 104 27.61 37.85 22.88
N TRP A 105 28.10 38.32 21.72
CA TRP A 105 27.50 38.08 20.41
C TRP A 105 27.54 36.60 19.99
N GLU A 106 28.65 35.91 20.26
CA GLU A 106 28.83 34.50 19.91
C GLU A 106 27.88 33.61 20.73
N LYS A 107 27.65 33.98 22.01
CA LYS A 107 26.64 33.35 22.87
C LYS A 107 25.23 33.51 22.34
N TRP A 108 24.85 34.70 21.86
CA TRP A 108 23.55 34.93 21.24
C TRP A 108 23.39 34.16 19.93
N GLY A 109 24.42 34.12 19.09
CA GLY A 109 24.44 33.33 17.85
C GLY A 109 24.24 31.84 18.11
N ALA A 110 25.00 31.27 19.04
CA ALA A 110 24.86 29.87 19.45
C ALA A 110 23.48 29.59 20.06
N GLY A 111 22.96 30.50 20.89
CA GLY A 111 21.63 30.38 21.49
C GLY A 111 20.50 30.41 20.47
N LEU A 112 20.58 31.30 19.48
CA LEU A 112 19.58 31.41 18.41
C LEU A 112 19.60 30.17 17.49
N LEU A 113 20.79 29.67 17.18
CA LEU A 113 20.97 28.44 16.40
C LEU A 113 20.38 27.24 17.14
N TRP A 114 20.67 27.12 18.44
CA TRP A 114 20.05 26.13 19.31
C TRP A 114 18.53 26.25 19.32
N ALA A 115 17.99 27.45 19.57
CA ALA A 115 16.56 27.70 19.58
C ALA A 115 15.89 27.33 18.23
N GLY A 116 16.54 27.59 17.11
CA GLY A 116 16.10 27.17 15.78
C GLY A 116 16.03 25.66 15.63
N ILE A 117 17.06 24.94 16.05
CA ILE A 117 17.07 23.46 16.07
C ILE A 117 15.93 22.94 16.96
N LEU A 118 15.73 23.53 18.13
CA LEU A 118 14.65 23.13 19.05
C LEU A 118 13.27 23.34 18.45
N ALA A 119 13.06 24.49 17.80
CA ALA A 119 11.79 24.82 17.16
C ALA A 119 11.48 23.86 16.01
N LEU A 120 12.48 23.52 15.16
CA LEU A 120 12.33 22.54 14.09
C LEU A 120 12.06 21.13 14.63
N LEU A 121 12.75 20.73 15.71
CA LEU A 121 12.50 19.43 16.31
C LEU A 121 11.08 19.36 16.88
N ALA A 122 10.64 20.42 17.57
CA ALA A 122 9.31 20.52 18.15
C ALA A 122 8.22 20.52 17.07
N SER A 123 8.44 21.16 15.92
CA SER A 123 7.47 21.15 14.81
C SER A 123 7.28 19.74 14.25
N VAL A 124 8.37 19.00 14.04
CA VAL A 124 8.32 17.62 13.56
C VAL A 124 7.64 16.71 14.58
N ILE A 125 7.95 16.85 15.87
CA ILE A 125 7.29 16.09 16.94
C ILE A 125 5.79 16.40 16.98
N TRP A 126 5.42 17.67 16.89
CA TRP A 126 4.03 18.12 16.92
C TRP A 126 3.22 17.59 15.74
N GLU A 127 3.77 17.71 14.53
CA GLU A 127 3.14 17.23 13.30
C GLU A 127 2.94 15.71 13.37
N ARG A 128 3.92 14.97 13.87
CA ARG A 128 3.80 13.51 14.07
C ARG A 128 2.84 13.12 15.18
N TYR A 129 2.78 13.88 16.27
CA TYR A 129 1.80 13.64 17.33
C TYR A 129 0.37 13.85 16.81
N LYS A 130 0.16 14.93 16.05
CA LYS A 130 -1.13 15.26 15.41
C LYS A 130 -1.56 14.19 14.41
N GLU A 131 -0.66 13.74 13.54
CA GLU A 131 -0.94 12.65 12.59
C GLU A 131 -1.24 11.33 13.28
N SER A 132 -0.50 11.00 14.35
CA SER A 132 -0.69 9.73 15.09
C SER A 132 -2.06 9.59 15.76
N GLY A 133 -2.75 10.71 16.03
CA GLY A 133 -4.07 10.72 16.65
C GLY A 133 -5.24 10.61 15.66
N ASN A 134 -5.03 10.95 14.39
CA ASN A 134 -6.13 11.21 13.45
C ASN A 134 -6.03 10.43 12.12
N ASP A 135 -5.25 9.36 12.08
CA ASP A 135 -5.11 8.50 10.89
C ASP A 135 -6.31 7.52 10.78
N PRO A 136 -7.26 7.74 9.84
CA PRO A 136 -8.44 6.89 9.67
C PRO A 136 -8.09 5.54 9.02
N TYR A 137 -6.88 5.39 8.48
CA TYR A 137 -6.43 4.19 7.79
C TYR A 137 -5.55 3.29 8.66
N LYS A 138 -5.39 3.62 9.95
CA LYS A 138 -4.55 2.89 10.90
C LYS A 138 -4.90 1.41 11.05
N ASP A 139 -6.17 1.06 10.82
CA ASP A 139 -6.68 -0.32 10.93
C ASP A 139 -7.00 -0.97 9.58
N VAL A 140 -6.74 -0.29 8.46
CA VAL A 140 -6.98 -0.87 7.13
C VAL A 140 -5.81 -1.74 6.73
N GLN A 141 -5.92 -3.04 7.01
CA GLN A 141 -5.00 -4.03 6.47
C GLN A 141 -5.24 -4.20 4.97
N ARG A 142 -4.27 -3.75 4.17
CA ARG A 142 -4.16 -4.03 2.72
C ARG A 142 -3.60 -5.40 2.43
#